data_AF-A0A0Q9ES78-F1
#
_entry.id   AF-A0A0Q9ES78-F1
#
_cell.length_a   1.000
_cell.length_b   1.000
_cell.length_c   1.000
_cell.angle_alpha   90.00
_cell.angle_beta   90.00
_cell.angle_gamma   90.00
#
_symmetry.space_group_name_H-M   'P 1'
#
loop_
_entity.id
_entity.type
_entity.pdbx_description
1 polymer ?
#
loop_
_entity_poly.entity_id
_entity_poly.type
_entity_poly.pdbx_seq_one_letter_code
_entity_poly.pdbx_strand_id
1 'polypeptide(L)'
;MADIGHPVRDVTTYGCNPHGGQLEKQLEAAFGAPIPKADMAVGDLVAIAYKVAIRHVGIIADYRDGGLSLIHTDQMVGRVTEHRIDAAWLDRIKAVYRPTYGEVA
;
A
#
# COMPACT_ATOMS: atom_id res chain seq x y z
N MET A 1 20.84 9.98 -6.24
CA MET A 1 19.46 9.47 -6.34
C MET A 1 18.90 10.07 -7.62
N ALA A 2 18.68 9.25 -8.65
CA ALA A 2 18.12 9.72 -9.91
C ALA A 2 16.59 9.71 -9.79
N ASP A 3 15.95 10.76 -10.29
CA ASP A 3 14.50 10.81 -10.41
C ASP A 3 14.03 9.78 -11.44
N ILE A 4 12.91 9.11 -11.17
CA ILE A 4 12.36 8.08 -12.06
C ILE A 4 11.45 8.66 -13.17
N GLY A 5 11.33 9.99 -13.27
CA GLY A 5 10.49 10.67 -14.25
C GLY A 5 8.99 10.49 -14.01
N HIS A 6 8.58 9.96 -12.85
CA HIS A 6 7.18 9.76 -12.54
C HIS A 6 6.54 11.09 -12.11
N PRO A 7 5.51 11.58 -12.82
CA PRO A 7 4.90 12.86 -12.49
C PRO A 7 4.22 12.80 -11.12
N VAL A 8 4.72 13.59 -10.16
CA VAL A 8 4.11 13.71 -8.83
C VAL A 8 3.24 14.95 -8.80
N ARG A 9 1.95 14.76 -8.49
CA ARG A 9 1.04 15.87 -8.21
C ARG A 9 1.21 16.29 -6.76
N ASP A 10 1.68 17.51 -6.53
CA ASP A 10 1.73 18.09 -5.19
C ASP A 10 0.30 18.44 -4.73
N VAL A 11 -0.19 17.73 -3.71
CA VAL A 11 -1.55 17.91 -3.16
C VAL A 11 -1.45 18.66 -1.84
N THR A 12 -1.60 19.99 -1.90
CA THR A 12 -1.46 20.88 -0.75
C THR A 12 -2.60 20.80 0.28
N THR A 13 -3.69 20.10 -0.07
CA THR A 13 -4.86 19.89 0.80
C THR A 13 -4.84 18.53 1.51
N TYR A 14 -3.75 17.77 1.39
CA TYR A 14 -3.60 16.45 2.03
C TYR A 14 -3.12 16.59 3.48
N GLY A 15 -4.03 16.37 4.43
CA GLY A 15 -3.71 16.42 5.86
C GLY A 15 -3.13 15.11 6.40
N CYS A 16 -2.52 15.15 7.60
CA CYS A 16 -1.98 13.96 8.29
C CYS A 16 -3.03 12.86 8.53
N ASN A 17 -4.31 13.23 8.64
CA ASN A 17 -5.42 12.30 8.60
C ASN A 17 -6.15 12.52 7.27
N PRO A 18 -5.97 11.64 6.27
CA PRO A 18 -6.71 11.76 5.02
C PRO A 18 -8.21 11.63 5.31
N HIS A 19 -8.91 12.75 5.24
CA HIS A 19 -10.35 12.81 5.46
C HIS A 19 -11.10 12.45 4.18
N GLY A 20 -12.29 11.85 4.30
CA GLY A 20 -13.22 11.67 3.18
C GLY A 20 -12.68 10.82 2.01
N GLY A 21 -11.84 9.82 2.31
CA GLY A 21 -11.32 8.90 1.31
C GLY A 21 -10.25 9.50 0.39
N GLN A 22 -9.58 10.58 0.82
CA GLN A 22 -8.58 11.26 -0.01
C GLN A 22 -7.44 10.34 -0.45
N LEU A 23 -6.95 9.46 0.44
CA LEU A 23 -5.89 8.51 0.09
C LEU A 23 -6.39 7.47 -0.91
N GLU A 24 -7.56 6.90 -0.64
CA GLU A 24 -8.22 5.91 -1.49
C GLU A 24 -8.41 6.43 -2.91
N LYS A 25 -8.88 7.68 -3.06
CA LYS A 25 -9.02 8.33 -4.38
C LYS A 25 -7.69 8.48 -5.11
N GLN A 26 -6.60 8.80 -4.41
CA GLN A 26 -5.28 8.89 -5.06
C GLN A 26 -4.77 7.51 -5.45
N LEU A 27 -4.97 6.48 -4.61
CA LEU A 27 -4.60 5.10 -4.93
C LEU A 27 -5.38 4.56 -6.12
N GLU A 28 -6.69 4.79 -6.18
CA GLU A 28 -7.53 4.40 -7.31
C GLU A 28 -7.16 5.16 -8.59
N ALA A 29 -6.83 6.46 -8.50
CA ALA A 29 -6.35 7.22 -9.65
C ALA A 29 -4.99 6.73 -10.17
N ALA A 30 -4.12 6.25 -9.27
CA ALA A 30 -2.78 5.78 -9.62
C ALA A 30 -2.77 4.33 -10.14
N PHE A 31 -3.58 3.44 -9.56
CA PHE A 31 -3.49 2.00 -9.78
C PHE A 31 -4.79 1.37 -10.33
N GLY A 32 -5.86 2.16 -10.48
CA GLY A 32 -7.17 1.67 -10.87
C GLY A 32 -7.97 1.09 -9.70
N ALA A 33 -9.04 0.36 -10.03
CA ALA A 33 -9.93 -0.22 -9.04
C ALA A 33 -9.22 -1.28 -8.18
N PRO A 34 -9.55 -1.39 -6.88
CA PRO A 34 -8.96 -2.39 -6.02
C PRO A 34 -9.36 -3.80 -6.45
N ILE A 35 -8.45 -4.75 -6.27
CA ILE A 35 -8.68 -6.18 -6.51
C ILE A 35 -9.17 -6.90 -5.24
N PRO A 36 -9.81 -8.08 -5.36
CA PRO A 36 -10.15 -8.89 -4.20
C PRO A 36 -8.90 -9.24 -3.38
N LYS A 37 -9.01 -9.14 -2.05
CA LYS A 37 -7.91 -9.46 -1.12
C LYS A 37 -7.41 -10.90 -1.26
N ALA A 38 -8.29 -11.82 -1.68
CA ALA A 38 -7.94 -13.21 -1.92
C ALA A 38 -6.98 -13.39 -3.12
N ASP A 39 -6.95 -12.41 -4.05
CA ASP A 39 -6.14 -12.44 -5.27
C ASP A 39 -4.81 -11.69 -5.10
N MET A 40 -4.52 -11.25 -3.87
CA MET A 40 -3.30 -10.54 -3.50
C MET A 40 -2.07 -11.39 -3.77
N ALA A 41 -1.07 -10.78 -4.41
CA ALA A 41 0.17 -11.42 -4.82
C ALA A 41 1.38 -10.51 -4.55
N VAL A 42 2.57 -11.09 -4.70
CA VAL A 42 3.85 -10.37 -4.59
C VAL A 42 3.87 -9.19 -5.55
N GLY A 43 4.27 -8.02 -5.05
CA GLY A 43 4.32 -6.76 -5.80
C GLY A 43 3.02 -5.96 -5.78
N ASP A 44 1.94 -6.48 -5.20
CA ASP A 44 0.73 -5.70 -4.99
C ASP A 44 0.91 -4.67 -3.86
N LEU A 45 0.17 -3.57 -3.95
CA LEU A 45 0.13 -2.52 -2.96
C LEU A 45 -1.13 -2.68 -2.10
N VAL A 46 -0.99 -2.53 -0.79
CA VAL A 46 -2.12 -2.60 0.14
C VAL A 46 -2.34 -1.28 0.86
N ALA A 47 -3.61 -0.96 1.06
CA ALA A 47 -4.06 0.17 1.85
C ALA A 47 -4.58 -0.30 3.20
N ILE A 48 -4.11 0.32 4.27
CA ILE A 48 -4.22 -0.17 5.64
C ILE A 48 -4.95 0.85 6.52
N ALA A 49 -5.88 0.35 7.33
CA ALA A 49 -6.55 1.12 8.37
C ALA A 49 -6.22 0.54 9.75
N TYR A 50 -5.59 1.34 10.61
CA TYR A 50 -5.34 1.00 12.03
C TYR A 50 -6.57 1.21 12.91
N LYS A 51 -7.51 2.04 12.46
CA LYS A 51 -8.79 2.30 13.12
C LYS A 51 -9.87 2.39 12.03
N VAL A 52 -10.41 3.59 11.80
CA VAL A 52 -11.52 3.81 10.86
C VAL A 52 -11.02 4.21 9.47
N ALA A 53 -10.14 5.22 9.39
CA ALA A 53 -9.67 5.73 8.10
C ALA A 53 -8.43 4.98 7.59
N ILE A 54 -8.40 4.73 6.29
CA ILE A 54 -7.22 4.28 5.56
C ILE A 54 -6.22 5.45 5.54
N ARG A 55 -5.02 5.23 6.08
CA ARG A 55 -3.97 6.27 6.16
C ARG A 55 -2.56 5.73 6.01
N HIS A 56 -2.43 4.45 5.67
CA HIS A 56 -1.18 3.74 5.66
C HIS A 56 -1.14 2.81 4.46
N VAL A 57 0.05 2.55 3.94
CA VAL A 57 0.26 1.69 2.77
C VAL A 57 1.41 0.73 3.02
N GLY A 58 1.41 -0.37 2.29
CA GLY A 58 2.51 -1.34 2.28
C GLY A 58 2.57 -2.09 0.96
N ILE A 59 3.65 -2.85 0.78
CA ILE A 59 3.91 -3.65 -0.41
C ILE A 59 3.90 -5.12 0.01
N ILE A 60 3.26 -5.94 -0.80
CA ILE A 60 3.23 -7.39 -0.62
C ILE A 60 4.50 -7.99 -1.19
N ALA A 61 5.15 -8.83 -0.40
CA ALA A 61 6.38 -9.51 -0.77
C ALA A 61 6.28 -11.02 -0.52
N ASP A 62 7.25 -11.75 -1.04
CA ASP A 62 7.41 -13.18 -0.77
C ASP A 62 8.14 -13.36 0.57
N TYR A 63 7.54 -14.08 1.51
CA TYR A 63 8.13 -14.29 2.81
C TYR A 63 9.14 -15.44 2.75
N ARG A 64 10.34 -15.23 3.32
CA ARG A 64 11.45 -16.20 3.27
C ARG A 64 11.09 -17.63 3.70
N ASP A 65 10.11 -17.77 4.61
CA ASP A 65 9.68 -19.05 5.19
C ASP A 65 8.37 -19.57 4.54
N GLY A 66 7.98 -18.99 3.40
CA GLY A 66 6.78 -19.31 2.62
C GLY A 66 5.56 -18.43 2.94
N GLY A 67 4.80 -18.14 1.89
CA GLY A 67 3.60 -17.30 1.95
C GLY A 67 3.92 -15.80 1.79
N LEU A 68 2.92 -14.95 1.99
CA LEU A 68 3.06 -13.51 1.75
C LEU A 68 3.57 -12.76 3.01
N SER A 69 4.40 -11.75 2.78
CA SER A 69 4.83 -10.75 3.76
C SER A 69 4.33 -9.37 3.39
N LEU A 70 4.36 -8.48 4.39
CA LEU A 70 4.04 -7.07 4.25
C LEU A 70 5.29 -6.25 4.57
N ILE A 71 5.75 -5.48 3.59
CA ILE A 71 6.79 -4.46 3.76
C ILE A 71 6.10 -3.11 3.93
N HIS A 72 6.32 -2.46 5.06
CA HIS A 72 5.78 -1.11 5.29
C HIS A 72 6.65 -0.33 6.27
N THR A 73 6.48 0.99 6.31
CA THR A 73 7.04 1.81 7.39
C THR A 73 6.18 1.63 8.64
N ASP A 74 6.81 1.42 9.79
CA ASP A 74 6.10 1.34 11.07
C ASP A 74 6.51 2.51 11.95
N GLN A 75 5.55 3.32 12.38
CA GLN A 75 5.81 4.48 13.24
C GLN A 75 6.30 4.09 14.64
N MET A 76 5.82 2.97 15.19
CA MET A 76 6.25 2.50 16.51
C MET A 76 7.69 1.98 16.47
N VAL A 77 8.10 1.39 15.36
CA VAL A 77 9.47 0.89 15.17
C VAL A 77 10.42 1.96 14.62
N GLY A 78 9.89 2.98 13.95
CA GLY A 78 10.65 4.11 13.39
C GLY A 78 11.50 3.74 12.16
N ARG A 79 11.20 2.61 11.50
CA ARG A 79 11.92 2.10 10.32
C ARG A 79 10.99 1.31 9.40
N VAL A 80 11.50 0.93 8.23
CA VAL A 80 10.86 -0.06 7.37
C VAL A 80 10.92 -1.42 8.06
N THR A 81 9.80 -2.13 8.06
CA THR A 81 9.67 -3.47 8.62
C THR A 81 9.06 -4.41 7.58
N GLU A 82 9.50 -5.66 7.62
CA GLU A 82 8.88 -6.76 6.91
C GLU A 82 8.41 -7.80 7.93
N HIS A 83 7.17 -8.24 7.82
CA HIS A 83 6.64 -9.31 8.66
C HIS A 83 5.60 -10.15 7.90
N ARG A 84 5.31 -11.34 8.42
CA ARG A 84 4.25 -12.21 7.91
C ARG A 84 2.88 -11.56 8.06
N ILE A 85 1.97 -11.79 7.11
CA ILE A 85 0.58 -11.35 7.21
C ILE A 85 -0.20 -12.37 8.06
N ASP A 86 -0.45 -12.01 9.32
CA ASP A 86 -1.36 -12.76 10.19
C ASP A 86 -2.82 -12.28 10.05
N ALA A 87 -3.74 -12.91 10.77
CA ALA A 87 -5.16 -12.56 10.72
C ALA A 87 -5.44 -11.10 11.14
N ALA A 88 -4.67 -10.55 12.08
CA ALA A 88 -4.85 -9.18 12.55
C ALA A 88 -4.42 -8.17 11.48
N TRP A 89 -3.31 -8.42 10.79
CA TRP A 89 -2.88 -7.63 9.65
C TRP A 89 -3.80 -7.78 8.45
N LEU A 90 -4.30 -8.99 8.21
CA LEU A 90 -5.27 -9.23 7.15
C LEU A 90 -6.56 -8.42 7.34
N ASP A 91 -7.05 -8.28 8.58
CA ASP A 91 -8.20 -7.43 8.88
C ASP A 91 -7.92 -5.95 8.63
N ARG A 92 -6.70 -5.48 8.91
CA ARG A 92 -6.30 -4.08 8.69
C ARG A 92 -6.16 -3.71 7.21
N ILE A 93 -5.89 -4.66 6.32
CA ILE A 93 -5.87 -4.43 4.88
C ILE A 93 -7.30 -4.16 4.40
N LYS A 94 -7.57 -2.96 3.89
CA LYS A 94 -8.91 -2.55 3.44
C LYS A 94 -9.04 -2.50 1.92
N ALA A 95 -7.94 -2.31 1.19
CA ALA A 95 -7.90 -2.41 -0.26
C ALA A 95 -6.56 -2.96 -0.72
N VAL A 96 -6.58 -3.62 -1.88
CA VAL A 96 -5.40 -4.15 -2.56
C VAL A 96 -5.42 -3.61 -3.99
N TYR A 97 -4.27 -3.13 -4.46
CA TYR A 97 -4.09 -2.53 -5.77
C TYR A 97 -2.96 -3.26 -6.48
N ARG A 98 -3.13 -3.50 -7.78
CA ARG A 98 -2.09 -4.12 -8.61
C ARG A 98 -1.45 -3.06 -9.50
N PRO A 99 -0.23 -2.62 -9.20
CA PRO A 99 0.49 -1.73 -10.10
C PRO A 99 0.68 -2.38 -11.46
N THR A 100 0.38 -1.65 -12.53
CA THR A 100 0.82 -2.04 -13.87
C THR A 100 2.25 -1.57 -14.03
N TYR A 101 3.18 -2.52 -14.10
CA TYR A 101 4.54 -2.23 -14.52
C TYR A 101 4.47 -2.08 -16.05
N GLY A 102 4.65 -0.87 -16.57
CA GLY A 102 4.88 -0.70 -18.00
C GLY A 102 6.09 -1.55 -18.40
N GLU A 103 6.04 -2.14 -19.60
CA GLU A 103 7.26 -2.71 -20.18
C GLU A 103 8.30 -1.58 -20.26
N VAL A 104 9.40 -1.73 -19.54
CA VAL A 104 10.61 -0.95 -19.79
C VAL A 104 11.12 -1.42 -21.14
N ALA A 105 10.79 -0.64 -22.18
CA ALA A 105 11.40 -0.77 -23.50
C ALA A 105 12.90 -0.47 -23.46
#